data_AF-A0A916RZM6-F1
#
_entry.id   AF-A0A916RZM6-F1
#
_cell.length_a   1.000
_cell.length_b   1.000
_cell.length_c   1.000
_cell.angle_alpha   90.00
_cell.angle_beta   90.00
_cell.angle_gamma   90.00
#
_symmetry.space_group_name_H-M   'P 1'
#
loop_
_entity.id
_entity.type
_entity.pdbx_description
1 polymer ?
#
loop_
_entity_poly.entity_id
_entity_poly.type
_entity_poly.pdbx_seq_one_letter_code
_entity_poly.pdbx_strand_id
1 'polypeptide(L)'
;MRLRPALSIAMALILSAPLAFSQQMEGNRPPELPRRHMDDARPGFFFAMHGMWWKNPDLVKSLNITPDQQKRMDDIFQRSRLELIDLKAALEKQEIILHPMLDENPPDTNKVLAQIDRVAQARADLEKGNARMLLGIRAVLTPDQWTKLHDLGRDGHHRMMGPRNRHDPDDNGGQESAPAPPPPPAL
;
A
#
# COMPACT_ATOMS: atom_id res chain seq x y z
N MET A 1 -30.02 16.53 6.01
CA MET A 1 -29.55 15.26 5.41
C MET A 1 -28.02 15.33 5.36
N ARG A 2 -27.31 14.69 6.29
CA ARG A 2 -25.84 14.69 6.32
C ARG A 2 -25.35 13.40 5.66
N LEU A 3 -24.70 13.50 4.50
CA LEU A 3 -24.02 12.35 3.89
C LEU A 3 -22.88 11.90 4.82
N ARG A 4 -22.91 10.62 5.22
CA ARG A 4 -21.83 9.98 5.96
C ARG A 4 -20.66 9.70 5.01
N PRO A 5 -19.39 9.85 5.45
CA PRO A 5 -18.24 9.49 4.63
C PRO A 5 -18.23 7.98 4.40
N ALA A 6 -18.18 7.56 3.13
CA ALA A 6 -18.01 6.17 2.75
C ALA A 6 -16.66 5.67 3.29
N LEU A 7 -16.71 4.72 4.21
CA LEU A 7 -15.55 3.96 4.66
C LEU A 7 -14.96 3.25 3.44
N SER A 8 -13.85 3.74 2.92
CA SER A 8 -13.00 2.98 2.00
C SER A 8 -12.26 1.93 2.82
N ILE A 9 -12.90 0.78 3.05
CA ILE A 9 -12.18 -0.41 3.51
C ILE A 9 -11.54 -1.01 2.26
N ALA A 10 -10.27 -0.68 2.03
CA ALA A 10 -9.41 -1.48 1.18
C ALA A 10 -9.21 -2.84 1.85
N MET A 11 -10.18 -3.73 1.70
CA MET A 11 -10.10 -5.11 2.19
C MET A 11 -9.24 -5.89 1.19
N ALA A 12 -7.93 -5.92 1.43
CA ALA A 12 -7.03 -6.86 0.81
C ALA A 12 -7.31 -8.26 1.39
N LEU A 13 -8.31 -8.96 0.85
CA LEU A 13 -8.50 -10.38 1.11
C LEU A 13 -7.40 -11.16 0.38
N ILE A 14 -6.30 -11.39 1.08
CA ILE A 14 -5.35 -12.46 0.76
C ILE A 14 -6.09 -13.77 1.03
N LEU A 15 -6.40 -14.50 -0.05
CA LEU A 15 -7.04 -15.80 -0.01
C LEU A 15 -6.15 -16.77 0.79
N SER A 16 -6.53 -17.09 2.03
CA SER A 16 -5.93 -18.16 2.82
C SER A 16 -6.41 -19.52 2.28
N ALA A 17 -5.44 -20.39 1.96
CA ALA A 17 -5.66 -21.75 1.50
C ALA A 17 -6.29 -22.64 2.62
N PRO A 18 -6.94 -23.76 2.26
CA PRO A 18 -7.99 -24.38 3.06
C PRO A 18 -7.48 -25.09 4.33
N LEU A 19 -8.35 -25.09 5.34
CA LEU A 19 -8.29 -25.88 6.55
C LEU A 19 -8.10 -27.37 6.22
N ALA A 20 -6.92 -27.91 6.54
CA ALA A 20 -6.77 -29.32 6.83
C ALA A 20 -5.76 -29.47 7.96
N PHE A 21 -6.17 -30.22 8.98
CA PHE A 21 -5.32 -30.78 10.02
C PHE A 21 -4.84 -29.85 11.14
N SER A 22 -5.78 -29.46 12.00
CA SER A 22 -5.47 -29.29 13.42
C SER A 22 -5.38 -30.68 14.06
N GLN A 23 -4.17 -31.20 14.29
CA GLN A 23 -3.76 -31.97 15.48
C GLN A 23 -2.24 -32.24 15.39
N GLN A 24 -1.58 -32.21 16.56
CA GLN A 24 -0.18 -32.52 16.86
C GLN A 24 0.76 -31.31 17.06
N MET A 25 1.21 -31.22 18.30
CA MET A 25 1.95 -30.14 18.94
C MET A 25 3.44 -30.07 18.55
N GLU A 26 3.97 -28.84 18.61
CA GLU A 26 5.20 -28.49 19.35
C GLU A 26 6.48 -29.22 18.95
N GLY A 27 7.27 -28.57 18.09
CA GLY A 27 8.65 -29.02 17.80
C GLY A 27 9.27 -28.47 16.53
N ASN A 28 8.53 -27.77 15.67
CA ASN A 28 9.11 -27.26 14.42
C ASN A 28 8.48 -25.90 14.09
N ARG A 29 9.05 -24.82 14.64
CA ARG A 29 8.74 -23.47 14.14
C ARG A 29 9.25 -23.43 12.70
N PRO A 30 8.41 -23.15 11.68
CA PRO A 30 8.93 -22.93 10.34
C PRO A 30 9.94 -21.79 10.40
N PRO A 31 11.03 -21.82 9.61
CA PRO A 31 11.95 -20.69 9.54
C PRO A 31 11.13 -19.45 9.25
N GLU A 32 11.29 -18.43 10.10
CA GLU A 32 10.62 -17.15 9.96
C GLU A 32 10.92 -16.68 8.54
N LEU A 33 9.92 -16.75 7.65
CA LEU A 33 10.05 -16.22 6.30
C LEU A 33 10.56 -14.80 6.50
N PRO A 34 11.66 -14.37 5.84
CA PRO A 34 12.13 -13.01 5.95
C PRO A 34 10.89 -12.14 5.72
N ARG A 35 10.50 -11.37 6.75
CA ARG A 35 9.46 -10.36 6.57
C ARG A 35 9.93 -9.61 5.36
N ARG A 36 9.25 -9.76 4.22
CA ARG A 36 9.56 -8.97 3.04
C ARG A 36 9.37 -7.56 3.53
N HIS A 37 10.48 -6.91 3.85
CA HIS A 37 10.53 -5.51 4.11
C HIS A 37 9.86 -4.91 2.88
N MET A 38 8.73 -4.24 3.11
CA MET A 38 8.05 -3.44 2.09
C MET A 38 8.90 -2.22 1.68
N ASP A 39 10.22 -2.30 1.89
CA ASP A 39 11.26 -1.35 1.51
C ASP A 39 11.73 -1.61 0.06
N ASP A 40 11.38 -2.76 -0.55
CA ASP A 40 11.71 -3.12 -1.94
C ASP A 40 10.63 -2.75 -2.96
N ALA A 41 9.53 -2.12 -2.54
CA ALA A 41 8.65 -1.51 -3.52
C ALA A 41 9.43 -0.35 -4.18
N ARG A 42 9.67 -0.50 -5.48
CA ARG A 42 10.59 0.36 -6.23
C ARG A 42 10.20 1.83 -6.01
N PRO A 43 11.09 2.69 -5.49
CA PRO A 43 10.83 4.10 -5.24
C PRO A 43 10.13 4.83 -6.39
N GLY A 44 10.51 4.52 -7.63
CA GLY A 44 9.86 5.12 -8.81
C GLY A 44 8.37 4.81 -8.97
N PHE A 45 7.88 3.67 -8.45
CA PHE A 45 6.45 3.34 -8.46
C PHE A 45 5.69 4.09 -7.36
N PHE A 46 6.33 4.34 -6.21
CA PHE A 46 5.75 5.14 -5.13
C PHE A 46 5.56 6.62 -5.49
N PHE A 47 6.50 7.24 -6.19
CA PHE A 47 6.31 8.61 -6.72
C PHE A 47 5.24 8.69 -7.80
N ALA A 48 5.08 7.64 -8.62
CA ALA A 48 4.00 7.54 -9.59
C ALA A 48 2.61 7.33 -8.92
N MET A 49 2.59 6.75 -7.71
CA MET A 49 1.39 6.62 -6.87
C MET A 49 1.11 7.86 -6.01
N HIS A 50 2.08 8.75 -5.78
CA HIS A 50 1.92 9.98 -5.02
C HIS A 50 1.76 11.20 -5.95
N GLY A 51 0.56 11.33 -6.51
CA GLY A 51 0.11 12.55 -7.19
C GLY A 51 0.77 12.82 -8.55
N MET A 52 0.62 14.06 -9.03
CA MET A 52 1.11 14.50 -10.34
C MET A 52 2.57 14.98 -10.23
N TRP A 53 3.53 14.08 -10.02
CA TRP A 53 4.95 14.43 -9.83
C TRP A 53 5.53 15.27 -10.99
N TRP A 54 5.01 15.10 -12.21
CA TRP A 54 5.38 15.89 -13.39
C TRP A 54 4.91 17.35 -13.33
N LYS A 55 4.20 17.75 -12.26
CA LYS A 55 3.88 19.15 -11.94
C LYS A 55 4.80 19.77 -10.91
N ASN A 56 5.68 18.98 -10.29
CA ASN A 56 6.68 19.51 -9.40
C ASN A 56 7.78 20.23 -10.22
N PRO A 57 7.99 21.54 -10.04
CA PRO A 57 8.95 22.31 -10.85
C PRO A 57 10.39 21.82 -10.69
N ASP A 58 10.78 21.31 -9.52
CA ASP A 58 12.13 20.80 -9.28
C ASP A 58 12.37 19.49 -10.04
N LEU A 59 11.37 18.61 -10.08
CA LEU A 59 11.43 17.36 -10.86
C LEU A 59 11.38 17.64 -12.37
N VAL A 60 10.51 18.55 -12.81
CA VAL A 60 10.43 18.98 -14.22
C VAL A 60 11.77 19.53 -14.70
N LYS A 61 12.37 20.43 -13.92
CA LYS A 61 13.67 21.02 -14.23
C LYS A 61 14.80 20.00 -14.21
N SER A 62 14.88 19.17 -13.16
CA SER A 62 15.96 18.17 -13.03
C SER A 62 15.89 17.08 -14.11
N LEU A 63 14.70 16.69 -14.55
CA LEU A 63 14.50 15.70 -15.61
C LEU A 63 14.46 16.31 -17.02
N ASN A 64 14.57 17.63 -17.12
CA ASN A 64 14.45 18.37 -18.38
C ASN A 64 13.17 17.97 -19.15
N ILE A 65 12.04 17.89 -18.44
CA ILE A 65 10.75 17.55 -19.05
C ILE A 65 10.33 18.70 -19.95
N THR A 66 10.05 18.40 -21.22
CA THR A 66 9.59 19.42 -22.16
C THR A 66 8.13 19.81 -21.91
N PRO A 67 7.69 21.00 -22.35
CA PRO A 67 6.27 21.38 -22.27
C PRO A 67 5.35 20.36 -22.95
N ASP A 68 5.79 19.77 -24.07
CA ASP A 68 5.04 18.74 -24.79
C ASP A 68 4.93 17.43 -24.00
N GLN A 69 6.02 17.00 -23.34
CA GLN A 69 5.98 15.83 -22.48
C GLN A 69 5.03 16.07 -21.30
N GLN A 70 5.12 17.23 -20.66
CA GLN A 70 4.25 17.60 -19.54
C GLN A 70 2.78 17.61 -19.96
N LYS A 71 2.46 18.22 -21.10
CA LYS A 71 1.10 18.22 -21.67
C LYS A 71 0.59 16.80 -21.95
N ARG A 72 1.42 15.92 -22.53
CA ARG A 72 1.02 14.53 -22.79
C ARG A 72 0.72 13.75 -21.51
N MET A 73 1.52 13.94 -20.46
CA MET A 73 1.26 13.32 -19.15
C MET A 73 -0.05 13.83 -18.54
N ASP A 74 -0.34 15.12 -18.65
CA ASP A 74 -1.61 15.70 -18.23
C ASP A 74 -2.81 15.14 -19.02
N ASP A 75 -2.70 15.04 -20.36
CA ASP A 75 -3.76 14.51 -21.22
C ASP A 75 -4.05 13.03 -20.91
N ILE A 76 -3.02 12.23 -20.62
CA ILE A 76 -3.16 10.83 -20.21
C ILE A 76 -3.88 10.76 -18.85
N PHE A 77 -3.41 11.53 -17.87
CA PHE A 77 -3.99 11.54 -16.54
C PHE A 77 -5.46 11.96 -16.54
N GLN A 78 -5.82 13.03 -17.26
CA GLN A 78 -7.21 13.52 -17.33
C GLN A 78 -8.14 12.48 -17.96
N ARG A 79 -7.71 11.83 -19.04
CA ARG A 79 -8.50 10.81 -19.72
C ARG A 79 -8.69 9.57 -18.84
N SER A 80 -7.60 9.07 -18.25
CA SER A 80 -7.65 7.92 -17.36
C SER A 80 -8.46 8.19 -16.10
N ARG A 81 -8.49 9.43 -15.60
CA ARG A 81 -9.29 9.79 -14.41
C ARG A 81 -10.78 9.53 -14.61
N LEU A 82 -11.33 9.78 -15.81
CA LEU A 82 -12.73 9.50 -16.11
C LEU A 82 -13.00 7.99 -16.06
N GLU A 83 -12.17 7.18 -16.74
CA GLU A 83 -12.28 5.72 -16.73
C GLU A 83 -12.13 5.14 -15.31
N LEU A 84 -11.20 5.65 -14.52
CA LEU A 84 -10.96 5.20 -13.14
C LEU A 84 -12.13 5.49 -12.20
N ILE A 85 -12.86 6.60 -12.43
CA ILE A 85 -14.10 6.88 -11.69
C ILE A 85 -15.13 5.80 -11.97
N ASP A 86 -15.32 5.44 -13.24
CA ASP A 86 -16.28 4.40 -13.63
C ASP A 86 -15.89 3.02 -13.10
N LEU A 87 -14.61 2.65 -13.20
CA LEU A 87 -14.09 1.38 -12.66
C LEU A 87 -14.23 1.31 -11.13
N LYS A 88 -13.98 2.42 -10.43
CA LYS A 88 -14.17 2.50 -8.99
C LYS A 88 -15.65 2.36 -8.61
N ALA A 89 -16.54 3.06 -9.31
CA ALA A 89 -17.98 2.92 -9.10
C ALA A 89 -18.49 1.50 -9.38
N ALA A 90 -17.92 0.82 -10.40
CA ALA A 90 -18.23 -0.57 -10.69
C ALA A 90 -17.80 -1.51 -9.56
N LEU A 91 -16.61 -1.31 -8.98
CA LEU A 91 -16.14 -2.06 -7.80
C LEU A 91 -17.06 -1.81 -6.59
N GLU A 92 -17.31 -0.54 -6.25
CA GLU A 92 -18.18 -0.15 -5.14
C GLU A 92 -19.58 -0.76 -5.29
N LYS A 93 -20.12 -0.79 -6.52
CA LYS A 93 -21.41 -1.45 -6.80
C LYS A 93 -21.38 -2.95 -6.47
N GLN A 94 -20.33 -3.68 -6.86
CA GLN A 94 -20.25 -5.12 -6.56
C GLN A 94 -20.08 -5.38 -5.06
N GLU A 95 -19.34 -4.53 -4.35
CA GLU A 95 -19.17 -4.61 -2.89
C GLU A 95 -20.49 -4.34 -2.16
N ILE A 96 -21.28 -3.34 -2.59
CA ILE A 96 -22.61 -3.03 -2.04
C ILE A 96 -23.58 -4.20 -2.25
N ILE A 97 -23.54 -4.85 -3.42
CA ILE A 97 -24.39 -6.02 -3.73
C ILE A 97 -24.02 -7.22 -2.84
N LEU A 98 -22.73 -7.40 -2.53
CA LEU A 98 -22.26 -8.50 -1.68
C LEU A 98 -22.76 -8.38 -0.24
N HIS A 99 -22.80 -7.15 0.31
CA HIS A 99 -23.10 -6.92 1.72
C HIS A 99 -24.38 -7.60 2.23
N PRO A 100 -25.57 -7.36 1.65
CA PRO A 100 -26.80 -7.98 2.15
C PRO A 100 -26.82 -9.51 1.98
N MET A 101 -26.08 -10.07 1.01
CA MET A 101 -26.01 -11.53 0.82
C MET A 101 -25.30 -12.22 1.99
N LEU A 102 -24.39 -11.53 2.67
CA LEU A 102 -23.69 -12.04 3.86
C LEU A 102 -24.56 -11.96 5.12
N ASP A 103 -25.58 -11.11 5.12
CA ASP A 103 -26.52 -10.93 6.25
C ASP A 103 -27.70 -11.92 6.19
N GLU A 104 -27.88 -12.64 5.08
CA GLU A 104 -28.90 -13.69 4.94
C GLU A 104 -28.62 -14.87 5.89
N ASN A 105 -29.69 -15.49 6.43
CA ASN A 105 -29.57 -16.65 7.32
C ASN A 105 -30.55 -17.78 6.95
N PRO A 106 -30.06 -18.94 6.46
CA PRO A 106 -28.66 -19.18 6.09
C PRO A 106 -28.31 -18.42 4.81
N PRO A 107 -27.04 -18.01 4.62
CA PRO A 107 -26.61 -17.42 3.36
C PRO A 107 -26.62 -18.47 2.24
N ASP A 108 -26.99 -18.05 1.03
CA ASP A 108 -26.82 -18.88 -0.17
C ASP A 108 -25.35 -18.86 -0.60
N THR A 109 -24.58 -19.84 -0.12
CA THR A 109 -23.13 -19.94 -0.36
C THR A 109 -22.75 -19.84 -1.84
N ASN A 110 -23.52 -20.43 -2.74
CA ASN A 110 -23.21 -20.38 -4.17
C ASN A 110 -23.35 -18.97 -4.74
N LYS A 111 -24.40 -18.23 -4.33
CA LYS A 111 -24.58 -16.83 -4.74
C LYS A 111 -23.50 -15.93 -4.15
N VAL A 112 -23.13 -16.13 -2.89
CA VAL A 112 -22.08 -15.36 -2.23
C VAL A 112 -20.75 -15.55 -2.94
N LEU A 113 -20.32 -16.79 -3.21
CA LEU A 113 -19.06 -17.06 -3.92
C LEU A 113 -19.05 -16.44 -5.32
N ALA A 114 -20.15 -16.58 -6.08
CA ALA A 114 -20.26 -15.95 -7.39
C ALA A 114 -20.20 -14.41 -7.33
N GLN A 115 -20.72 -13.79 -6.26
CA GLN A 115 -20.63 -12.35 -6.07
C GLN A 115 -19.23 -11.90 -5.65
N ILE A 116 -18.51 -12.70 -4.85
CA ILE A 116 -17.09 -12.48 -4.53
C ILE A 116 -16.24 -12.48 -5.81
N ASP A 117 -16.49 -13.40 -6.75
CA ASP A 117 -15.79 -13.42 -8.03
C ASP A 117 -16.00 -12.13 -8.82
N ARG A 118 -17.22 -11.56 -8.80
CA ARG A 118 -17.50 -10.26 -9.45
C ARG A 118 -16.77 -9.10 -8.78
N VAL A 119 -16.69 -9.09 -7.44
CA VAL A 119 -15.89 -8.10 -6.70
C VAL A 119 -14.41 -8.21 -7.07
N ALA A 120 -13.88 -9.43 -7.10
CA ALA A 120 -12.48 -9.68 -7.46
C ALA A 120 -12.17 -9.23 -8.89
N GLN A 121 -13.06 -9.52 -9.84
CA GLN A 121 -12.93 -9.07 -11.23
C GLN A 121 -12.97 -7.54 -11.35
N ALA A 122 -13.92 -6.87 -10.69
CA ALA A 122 -14.02 -5.41 -10.71
C ALA A 122 -12.77 -4.75 -10.11
N ARG A 123 -12.21 -5.33 -9.04
CA ARG A 123 -10.95 -4.88 -8.45
C ARG A 123 -9.79 -5.05 -9.43
N ALA A 124 -9.68 -6.20 -10.07
CA ALA A 124 -8.65 -6.44 -11.07
C ALA A 124 -8.74 -5.46 -12.24
N ASP A 125 -9.94 -5.09 -12.67
CA ASP A 125 -10.13 -4.14 -13.76
C ASP A 125 -9.78 -2.71 -13.37
N LEU A 126 -10.10 -2.28 -12.14
CA LEU A 126 -9.61 -1.01 -11.57
C LEU A 126 -8.07 -0.96 -11.53
N GLU A 127 -7.42 -2.02 -11.05
CA GLU A 127 -5.96 -2.09 -11.02
C GLU A 127 -5.33 -2.06 -12.42
N LYS A 128 -5.94 -2.74 -13.40
CA LYS A 128 -5.51 -2.63 -14.80
C LYS A 128 -5.67 -1.21 -15.34
N GLY A 129 -6.76 -0.52 -15.01
CA GLY A 129 -6.96 0.89 -15.37
C GLY A 129 -5.85 1.79 -14.81
N ASN A 130 -5.53 1.63 -13.52
CA ASN A 130 -4.43 2.34 -12.88
C ASN A 130 -3.10 2.04 -13.56
N ALA A 131 -2.80 0.77 -13.81
CA ALA A 131 -1.58 0.34 -14.46
C ALA A 131 -1.44 0.93 -15.87
N ARG A 132 -2.51 0.94 -16.68
CA ARG A 132 -2.50 1.55 -18.02
C ARG A 132 -2.16 3.04 -17.97
N MET A 133 -2.76 3.78 -17.04
CA MET A 133 -2.46 5.20 -16.84
C MET A 133 -0.97 5.41 -16.51
N LEU A 134 -0.45 4.69 -15.52
CA LEU A 134 0.94 4.83 -15.07
C LEU A 134 1.94 4.42 -16.16
N LEU A 135 1.66 3.34 -16.88
CA LEU A 135 2.48 2.90 -18.02
C LEU A 135 2.43 3.92 -19.17
N GLY A 136 1.27 4.53 -19.42
CA GLY A 136 1.13 5.62 -20.39
C GLY A 136 1.98 6.82 -20.03
N ILE A 137 1.95 7.27 -18.77
CA ILE A 137 2.78 8.38 -18.27
C ILE A 137 4.26 8.04 -18.41
N ARG A 138 4.68 6.83 -18.00
CA ARG A 138 6.07 6.37 -18.15
C ARG A 138 6.53 6.39 -19.60
N ALA A 139 5.67 6.00 -20.55
CA ALA A 139 6.01 5.95 -21.96
C ALA A 139 6.27 7.33 -22.60
N VAL A 140 5.93 8.42 -21.92
CA VAL A 140 6.27 9.79 -22.36
C VAL A 140 7.75 10.13 -22.11
N LEU A 141 8.39 9.45 -21.17
CA LEU A 141 9.77 9.70 -20.76
C LEU A 141 10.75 8.94 -21.65
N THR A 142 11.94 9.51 -21.83
CA THR A 142 13.06 8.76 -22.38
C THR A 142 13.58 7.74 -21.35
N PRO A 143 14.33 6.70 -21.79
CA PRO A 143 14.98 5.77 -20.87
C PRO A 143 15.87 6.46 -19.82
N ASP A 144 16.60 7.50 -20.22
CA ASP A 144 17.49 8.26 -19.33
C ASP A 144 16.69 9.08 -18.31
N GLN A 145 15.61 9.73 -18.74
CA GLN A 145 14.71 10.47 -17.84
C GLN A 145 14.07 9.53 -16.81
N TRP A 146 13.64 8.34 -17.25
CA TRP A 146 13.09 7.33 -16.34
C TRP A 146 14.10 6.84 -15.31
N THR A 147 15.33 6.57 -15.75
CA THR A 147 16.43 6.14 -14.87
C THR A 147 16.73 7.23 -13.83
N LYS A 148 16.84 8.48 -14.27
CA LYS A 148 17.08 9.63 -13.39
C LYS A 148 15.94 9.86 -12.39
N LEU A 149 14.69 9.74 -12.81
CA LEU A 149 13.52 9.86 -11.90
C LEU A 149 13.58 8.79 -10.80
N HIS A 150 13.97 7.57 -11.14
CA HIS A 150 14.10 6.49 -10.18
C HIS A 150 15.21 6.73 -9.14
N ASP A 151 16.35 7.26 -9.58
CA ASP A 151 17.47 7.57 -8.69
C ASP A 151 17.14 8.74 -7.75
N LEU A 152 16.51 9.80 -8.27
CA LEU A 152 16.00 10.90 -7.45
C LEU A 152 15.01 10.42 -6.38
N GLY A 153 14.19 9.43 -6.70
CA GLY A 153 13.26 8.83 -5.74
C GLY A 153 13.96 8.07 -4.61
N ARG A 154 15.01 7.32 -4.92
CA ARG A 154 15.84 6.60 -3.93
C ARG A 154 16.50 7.57 -2.94
N ASP A 155 17.06 8.65 -3.45
CA ASP A 155 17.76 9.66 -2.63
C ASP A 155 16.78 10.40 -1.70
N GLY A 156 15.55 10.64 -2.15
CA GLY A 156 14.49 11.25 -1.33
C GLY A 156 14.08 10.36 -0.14
N HIS A 157 13.92 9.05 -0.35
CA HIS A 157 13.58 8.12 0.74
C HIS A 157 14.70 7.99 1.76
N HIS A 158 15.97 8.02 1.34
CA HIS A 158 17.12 8.03 2.26
C HIS A 158 17.20 9.30 3.12
N ARG A 159 16.66 10.43 2.66
CA ARG A 159 16.61 11.67 3.46
C ARG A 159 15.44 11.71 4.45
N MET A 160 14.31 11.05 4.16
CA MET A 160 13.17 10.97 5.08
C MET A 160 13.36 9.89 6.15
N MET A 161 14.05 8.79 5.83
CA MET A 161 14.60 7.84 6.80
C MET A 161 15.99 8.31 7.20
N GLY A 162 16.07 9.36 8.04
CA GLY A 162 17.34 9.76 8.67
C GLY A 162 18.05 8.56 9.30
N PRO A 163 19.37 8.60 9.54
CA PRO A 163 20.10 7.48 10.11
C PRO A 163 19.34 7.01 11.34
N ARG A 164 18.78 5.79 11.28
CA ARG A 164 18.23 5.12 12.46
C ARG A 164 19.40 5.11 13.43
N ASN A 165 19.37 6.00 14.42
CA ASN A 165 20.23 5.89 15.58
C ASN A 165 20.07 4.44 16.02
N ARG A 166 21.10 3.64 15.75
CA ARG A 166 21.23 2.33 16.37
C ARG A 166 21.29 2.67 17.84
N HIS A 167 20.18 2.45 18.52
CA HIS A 167 20.21 2.26 19.96
C HIS A 167 21.09 1.03 20.12
N ASP A 168 22.36 1.25 20.42
CA ASP A 168 23.23 0.22 20.97
C ASP A 168 22.61 -0.17 22.31
N PRO A 169 22.14 -1.41 22.52
CA PRO A 169 21.58 -1.84 23.79
C PRO A 169 22.71 -2.22 24.76
N ASP A 170 23.76 -1.41 24.84
CA ASP A 170 24.92 -1.70 25.70
C ASP A 170 25.54 -0.44 26.35
N ASP A 171 24.75 0.63 26.52
CA ASP A 171 25.11 1.70 27.45
C ASP A 171 24.49 1.40 28.82
N ASN A 172 25.15 0.49 29.55
CA ASN A 172 24.94 0.28 30.98
C ASN A 172 25.52 1.48 31.75
N GLY A 173 24.86 2.63 31.60
CA GLY A 173 25.12 3.84 32.37
C GLY A 173 24.48 3.76 33.76
N GLY A 174 25.31 3.45 34.75
CA GLY A 174 25.22 3.95 36.13
C GLY A 174 23.84 3.93 36.81
N GLN A 175 23.46 2.77 37.37
CA GLN A 175 22.53 2.75 38.49
C GLN A 175 23.22 3.34 39.73
N GLU A 176 22.95 4.62 39.97
CA GLU A 176 23.17 5.28 41.24
C GLU A 176 22.29 4.58 42.29
N SER A 177 22.94 3.87 43.22
CA SER A 177 22.30 3.10 44.29
C SER A 177 21.47 4.01 45.20
N ALA A 178 20.14 3.91 45.13
CA ALA A 178 19.27 4.42 46.20
C ALA A 178 19.46 3.55 47.46
N PRO A 179 19.59 4.11 48.68
CA PRO A 179 19.73 3.32 49.89
C PRO A 179 18.44 2.54 50.18
N ALA A 180 18.60 1.28 50.59
CA ALA A 180 17.48 0.38 50.89
C ALA A 180 16.58 0.91 52.02
N PRO A 181 15.25 0.70 51.95
CA PRO A 181 14.35 1.05 53.05
C PRO A 181 14.59 0.16 54.28
N PRO A 182 14.34 0.65 55.51
CA PRO A 182 14.55 -0.14 56.72
C PRO A 182 13.57 -1.33 56.80
N PRO A 183 13.97 -2.45 57.44
CA PRO A 183 13.11 -3.61 57.57
C PRO A 183 11.92 -3.31 58.49
N PRO A 184 10.75 -3.95 58.26
CA PRO A 184 9.57 -3.77 59.11
C PRO A 184 9.79 -4.38 60.51
N PRO A 185 9.11 -3.84 61.55
CA PRO A 185 9.24 -4.35 62.90
C PRO A 185 8.67 -5.77 63.01
N ALA A 186 9.38 -6.64 63.73
CA ALA A 186 8.86 -7.92 64.15
C ALA A 186 7.76 -7.72 65.21
N LEU A 187 6.74 -8.59 65.17
CA LEU A 187 5.51 -8.56 65.96
C LEU A 187 5.69 -8.20 67.44
#